data_AF-A0AAJ7TNH5-F1
#
_entry.id   AF-A0AAJ7TNH5-F1
#
_cell.length_a   1.000
_cell.length_b   1.000
_cell.length_c   1.000
_cell.angle_alpha   90.00
_cell.angle_beta   90.00
_cell.angle_gamma   90.00
#
_symmetry.space_group_name_H-M   'P 1'
#
loop_
_entity.id
_entity.type
_entity.pdbx_description
1 polymer ?
#
loop_
_entity_poly.entity_id
_entity_poly.type
_entity_poly.pdbx_seq_one_letter_code
_entity_poly.pdbx_strand_id
1 'polypeptide(L)'
;MLEDLHRVLSEESDRRCLGLHLEACVVLLDSREGPGVADCEPEVCAESVRSLLALAARGEDRAATFDPVLAARALRMAACLLPRLVSDRAADERALPLIERWSLTLETNASDSSPDVLRLAAASSLRLAGRVAVTFGLRMRGRALPIAVRLARAAVLLLCDEEEAARLDAACFASCFSELELEEEATPSPLRQQERREGEQEEEEDAAAARGPRGAPPSESVHGGVATRLAAAFLGRLARRRCWESLVALHGFLALPDVGAALHVHAAVSSKPLNLFEQEEGGAYGEPLALARLAAPLLEQAVASWATHPEGRSLLGAWLLSGIASTGSLLQHCRQFHSQCGGPAEVFAAVQQNRPYTALHILRLNLLLLARAWEALEGTGPCPTVLPAEPEEREPPWDSAARGPGVLSVRELRRQAEWLSQELLAPFSALSSKAT
;
A
#
# COMPACT_ATOMS: atom_id res chain seq x y z
N MET A 1 -10.14 -8.41 -32.93
CA MET A 1 -9.16 -8.25 -31.83
C MET A 1 -9.55 -9.02 -30.59
N LEU A 2 -10.61 -8.67 -29.84
CA LEU A 2 -10.95 -9.38 -28.60
C LEU A 2 -11.55 -10.78 -28.86
N GLU A 3 -12.31 -10.94 -29.94
CA GLU A 3 -12.74 -12.27 -30.40
C GLU A 3 -11.55 -13.14 -30.81
N ASP A 4 -10.55 -12.57 -31.50
CA ASP A 4 -9.30 -13.26 -31.83
C ASP A 4 -8.53 -13.62 -30.57
N LEU A 5 -8.47 -12.73 -29.58
CA LEU A 5 -7.84 -12.99 -28.29
C LEU A 5 -8.50 -14.17 -27.57
N HIS A 6 -9.83 -14.20 -27.50
CA HIS A 6 -10.56 -15.29 -26.88
C HIS A 6 -10.30 -16.63 -27.61
N ARG A 7 -10.27 -16.61 -28.94
CA ARG A 7 -9.89 -17.78 -29.74
C ARG A 7 -8.44 -18.21 -29.45
N VAL A 8 -7.48 -17.29 -29.45
CA VAL A 8 -6.06 -17.60 -29.21
C VAL A 8 -5.82 -18.10 -27.78
N LEU A 9 -6.58 -17.62 -26.79
CA LEU A 9 -6.52 -18.08 -25.40
C LEU A 9 -7.16 -19.47 -25.21
N SER A 10 -8.11 -19.86 -26.06
CA SER A 10 -8.82 -21.15 -25.98
C SER A 10 -8.17 -22.24 -26.82
N GLU A 11 -7.55 -21.89 -27.94
CA GLU A 11 -6.73 -22.79 -28.75
C GLU A 11 -5.35 -22.98 -28.06
N GLU A 12 -4.80 -24.21 -28.06
CA GLU A 12 -3.44 -24.51 -27.55
C GLU A 12 -2.37 -23.86 -28.46
N SER A 13 -2.33 -22.54 -28.43
CA SER A 13 -1.46 -21.72 -29.25
C SER A 13 -0.03 -21.75 -28.70
N ASP A 14 0.94 -21.62 -29.62
CA ASP A 14 2.35 -21.44 -29.24
C ASP A 14 2.46 -20.24 -28.28
N ARG A 15 3.03 -20.48 -27.09
CA ARG A 15 3.20 -19.49 -26.02
C ARG A 15 3.90 -18.23 -26.53
N ARG A 16 4.82 -18.38 -27.48
CA ARG A 16 5.53 -17.25 -28.08
C ARG A 16 4.59 -16.38 -28.92
N CYS A 17 3.74 -17.00 -29.74
CA CYS A 17 2.74 -16.30 -30.53
C CYS A 17 1.71 -15.59 -29.64
N LEU A 18 1.21 -16.27 -28.59
CA LEU A 18 0.32 -15.67 -27.61
C LEU A 18 0.99 -14.46 -26.92
N GLY A 19 2.25 -14.60 -26.50
CA GLY A 19 3.01 -13.51 -25.91
C GLY A 19 3.12 -12.29 -26.83
N LEU A 20 3.49 -12.48 -28.09
CA LEU A 20 3.57 -11.38 -29.06
C LEU A 20 2.20 -10.75 -29.32
N HIS A 21 1.15 -11.56 -29.38
CA HIS A 21 -0.22 -11.08 -29.58
C HIS A 21 -0.70 -10.21 -28.41
N LEU A 22 -0.44 -10.64 -27.16
CA LEU A 22 -0.76 -9.86 -25.97
C LEU A 22 0.00 -8.53 -25.93
N GLU A 23 1.30 -8.53 -26.27
CA GLU A 23 2.10 -7.30 -26.32
C GLU A 23 1.54 -6.31 -27.34
N ALA A 24 1.21 -6.79 -28.54
CA ALA A 24 0.61 -5.96 -29.59
C ALA A 24 -0.73 -5.36 -29.12
N CYS A 25 -1.57 -6.16 -28.44
CA CYS A 25 -2.84 -5.67 -27.90
C CYS A 25 -2.64 -4.60 -26.82
N VAL A 26 -1.67 -4.76 -25.91
CA VAL A 26 -1.35 -3.76 -24.87
C VAL A 26 -0.91 -2.46 -25.52
N VAL A 27 -0.01 -2.50 -26.51
CA VAL A 27 0.46 -1.30 -27.21
C VAL A 27 -0.70 -0.57 -27.91
N LEU A 28 -1.57 -1.31 -28.59
CA LEU A 28 -2.75 -0.73 -29.25
C LEU A 28 -3.74 -0.12 -28.25
N LEU A 29 -3.91 -0.73 -27.08
CA LEU A 29 -4.86 -0.27 -26.06
C LEU A 29 -4.33 0.85 -25.16
N ASP A 30 -3.02 0.94 -24.91
CA ASP A 30 -2.40 2.03 -24.13
C ASP A 30 -2.39 3.34 -24.93
N SER A 31 -2.30 3.26 -26.27
CA SER A 31 -2.49 4.43 -27.13
C SER A 31 -3.94 4.96 -27.02
N ARG A 32 -4.12 6.11 -26.36
CA ARG A 32 -5.42 6.81 -26.16
C ARG A 32 -6.19 7.09 -27.46
N GLU A 33 -5.55 6.94 -28.62
CA GLU A 33 -6.11 7.18 -29.96
C GLU A 33 -6.48 5.89 -30.71
N GLY A 34 -6.40 4.73 -30.05
CA GLY A 34 -6.68 3.44 -30.66
C GLY A 34 -8.12 3.34 -31.21
N PRO A 35 -8.31 2.84 -32.45
CA PRO A 35 -9.63 2.69 -33.05
C PRO A 35 -10.48 1.63 -32.32
N GLY A 36 -11.72 2.01 -31.97
CA GLY A 36 -12.88 1.10 -32.02
C GLY A 36 -13.02 -0.01 -30.97
N VAL A 37 -12.40 0.06 -29.79
CA VAL A 37 -12.67 -0.95 -28.73
C VAL A 37 -13.93 -0.62 -27.91
N ALA A 38 -14.73 0.35 -28.36
CA ALA A 38 -16.01 0.70 -27.72
C ALA A 38 -17.10 -0.37 -27.92
N ASP A 39 -16.95 -1.24 -28.93
CA ASP A 39 -18.03 -2.14 -29.37
C ASP A 39 -17.89 -3.59 -28.87
N CYS A 40 -17.02 -3.86 -27.90
CA CYS A 40 -16.90 -5.21 -27.36
C CYS A 40 -18.02 -5.52 -26.37
N GLU A 41 -18.72 -6.62 -26.60
CA GLU A 41 -19.68 -7.16 -25.65
C GLU A 41 -19.03 -7.36 -24.27
N PRO A 42 -19.64 -6.88 -23.18
CA PRO A 42 -19.05 -6.93 -21.84
C PRO A 42 -18.79 -8.37 -21.38
N GLU A 43 -19.52 -9.35 -21.91
CA GLU A 43 -19.36 -10.77 -21.61
C GLU A 43 -18.07 -11.35 -22.21
N VAL A 44 -17.76 -11.00 -23.45
CA VAL A 44 -16.50 -11.38 -24.12
C VAL A 44 -15.30 -10.75 -23.42
N CYS A 45 -15.45 -9.49 -23.00
CA CYS A 45 -14.44 -8.79 -22.21
C CYS A 45 -14.21 -9.46 -20.85
N ALA A 46 -15.28 -9.79 -20.13
CA ALA A 46 -15.20 -10.44 -18.82
C ALA A 46 -14.55 -11.83 -18.90
N GLU A 47 -14.89 -12.63 -19.93
CA GLU A 47 -14.27 -13.94 -20.15
C GLU A 47 -12.78 -13.83 -20.50
N SER A 48 -12.43 -12.85 -21.33
CA SER A 48 -11.04 -12.56 -21.68
C SER A 48 -10.23 -12.17 -20.45
N VAL A 49 -10.74 -11.25 -19.62
CA VAL A 49 -10.10 -10.87 -18.34
C VAL A 49 -9.95 -12.07 -17.42
N ARG A 50 -10.98 -12.91 -17.29
CA ARG A 50 -10.92 -14.12 -16.46
C ARG A 50 -9.80 -15.06 -16.91
N SER A 51 -9.70 -15.29 -18.21
CA SER A 51 -8.68 -16.16 -18.82
C SER A 51 -7.27 -15.58 -18.64
N LEU A 52 -7.10 -14.27 -18.82
CA LEU A 52 -5.83 -13.57 -18.62
C LEU A 52 -5.38 -13.59 -17.15
N LEU A 53 -6.30 -13.40 -16.20
CA LEU A 53 -6.01 -13.50 -14.77
C LEU A 53 -5.68 -14.92 -14.34
N ALA A 54 -6.31 -15.93 -14.94
CA ALA A 54 -5.93 -17.32 -14.74
C ALA A 54 -4.51 -17.60 -15.26
N LEU A 55 -4.15 -17.03 -16.41
CA LEU A 55 -2.80 -17.14 -16.97
C LEU A 55 -1.75 -16.42 -16.11
N ALA A 56 -2.06 -15.23 -15.60
CA ALA A 56 -1.17 -14.46 -14.73
C ALA A 56 -0.97 -15.15 -13.36
N ALA A 57 -2.03 -15.71 -12.76
CA ALA A 57 -1.96 -16.38 -11.46
C ALA A 57 -1.26 -17.75 -11.50
N ARG A 58 -1.18 -18.41 -12.66
CA ARG A 58 -0.44 -19.68 -12.83
C ARG A 58 1.06 -19.54 -12.57
N GLY A 59 1.57 -18.30 -12.49
CA GLY A 59 2.97 -18.05 -12.22
C GLY A 59 3.48 -18.41 -10.85
N GLU A 60 2.58 -18.71 -9.93
CA GLU A 60 2.92 -19.08 -8.57
C GLU A 60 3.28 -20.57 -8.44
N ASP A 61 2.92 -21.40 -9.41
CA ASP A 61 3.13 -22.85 -9.34
C ASP A 61 4.53 -23.25 -9.83
N ARG A 62 5.42 -23.49 -8.86
CA ARG A 62 6.83 -23.90 -9.10
C ARG A 62 6.96 -25.24 -9.84
N ALA A 63 5.88 -26.02 -9.98
CA ALA A 63 5.92 -27.33 -10.62
C ALA A 63 5.72 -27.28 -12.15
N ALA A 64 5.21 -26.17 -12.70
CA ALA A 64 5.02 -26.00 -14.14
C ALA A 64 6.17 -25.22 -14.79
N THR A 65 6.34 -25.36 -16.11
CA THR A 65 7.17 -24.46 -16.92
C THR A 65 6.56 -23.06 -16.92
N PHE A 66 6.78 -22.33 -15.83
CA PHE A 66 6.32 -20.97 -15.65
C PHE A 66 7.07 -20.03 -16.59
N ASP A 67 6.33 -19.25 -17.37
CA ASP A 67 6.86 -18.15 -18.17
C ASP A 67 6.43 -16.81 -17.56
N PRO A 68 7.31 -16.14 -16.78
CA PRO A 68 6.99 -14.88 -16.13
C PRO A 68 6.74 -13.75 -17.13
N VAL A 69 7.31 -13.83 -18.34
CA VAL A 69 7.09 -12.83 -19.39
C VAL A 69 5.67 -12.94 -19.93
N LEU A 70 5.17 -14.16 -20.15
CA LEU A 70 3.80 -14.38 -20.58
C LEU A 70 2.79 -13.92 -19.51
N ALA A 71 3.04 -14.24 -18.24
CA ALA A 71 2.20 -13.78 -17.12
C ALA A 71 2.18 -12.24 -16.99
N ALA A 72 3.34 -11.59 -17.12
CA ALA A 72 3.46 -10.13 -17.14
C ALA A 72 2.61 -9.48 -18.24
N ARG A 73 2.63 -10.06 -19.44
CA ARG A 73 1.80 -9.59 -20.58
C ARG A 73 0.31 -9.81 -20.34
N ALA A 74 -0.06 -10.96 -19.80
CA ALA A 74 -1.44 -11.25 -19.46
C ALA A 74 -1.99 -10.29 -18.41
N LEU A 75 -1.20 -9.95 -17.39
CA LEU A 75 -1.56 -9.02 -16.33
C LEU A 75 -1.80 -7.60 -16.87
N ARG A 76 -0.88 -7.09 -17.71
CA ARG A 76 -1.04 -5.77 -18.36
C ARG A 76 -2.25 -5.73 -19.29
N MET A 77 -2.46 -6.79 -20.08
CA MET A 77 -3.62 -6.89 -20.96
C MET A 77 -4.93 -6.92 -20.17
N ALA A 78 -5.00 -7.65 -19.05
CA ALA A 78 -6.17 -7.64 -18.18
C ALA A 78 -6.45 -6.22 -17.66
N ALA A 79 -5.42 -5.49 -17.24
CA ALA A 79 -5.55 -4.10 -16.81
C ALA A 79 -6.12 -3.20 -17.92
N CYS A 80 -5.67 -3.32 -19.17
CA CYS A 80 -6.23 -2.56 -20.30
C CYS A 80 -7.74 -2.80 -20.52
N LEU A 81 -8.26 -3.98 -20.16
CA LEU A 81 -9.66 -4.35 -20.34
C LEU A 81 -10.56 -3.98 -19.16
N LEU A 82 -10.02 -3.86 -17.94
CA LEU A 82 -10.81 -3.55 -16.74
C LEU A 82 -11.65 -2.27 -16.84
N PRO A 83 -11.14 -1.13 -17.39
CA PRO A 83 -11.94 0.07 -17.53
C PRO A 83 -13.24 -0.12 -18.32
N ARG A 84 -13.24 -1.06 -19.28
CA ARG A 84 -14.42 -1.38 -20.10
C ARG A 84 -15.48 -2.13 -19.30
N LEU A 85 -15.09 -2.92 -18.30
CA LEU A 85 -16.02 -3.64 -17.44
C LEU A 85 -16.71 -2.75 -16.41
N VAL A 86 -16.13 -1.60 -16.07
CA VAL A 86 -16.58 -0.71 -14.99
C VAL A 86 -17.52 0.42 -15.49
N SER A 87 -17.88 0.41 -16.78
CA SER A 87 -18.56 1.53 -17.42
C SER A 87 -20.04 1.73 -17.04
N ASP A 88 -20.72 0.73 -16.46
CA ASP A 88 -22.15 0.81 -16.09
C ASP A 88 -22.44 0.18 -14.71
N ARG A 89 -23.42 0.71 -13.98
CA ARG A 89 -23.86 0.21 -12.66
C ARG A 89 -24.29 -1.24 -12.69
N ALA A 90 -24.95 -1.70 -13.76
CA ALA A 90 -25.32 -3.11 -13.90
C ALA A 90 -24.10 -4.02 -14.16
N ALA A 91 -23.04 -3.47 -14.73
CA ALA A 91 -21.79 -4.19 -14.98
C ALA A 91 -20.95 -4.35 -13.70
N ASP A 92 -21.20 -3.54 -12.66
CA ASP A 92 -20.41 -3.52 -11.44
C ASP A 92 -20.40 -4.86 -10.68
N GLU A 93 -21.54 -5.54 -10.59
CA GLU A 93 -21.62 -6.82 -9.88
C GLU A 93 -20.83 -7.92 -10.61
N ARG A 94 -20.78 -7.86 -11.95
CA ARG A 94 -20.01 -8.80 -12.77
C ARG A 94 -18.51 -8.48 -12.75
N ALA A 95 -18.18 -7.19 -12.69
CA ALA A 95 -16.81 -6.70 -12.64
C ALA A 95 -16.14 -6.96 -11.28
N LEU A 96 -16.90 -6.91 -10.18
CA LEU A 96 -16.40 -7.07 -8.82
C LEU A 96 -15.44 -8.26 -8.64
N PRO A 97 -15.83 -9.53 -8.91
CA PRO A 97 -14.95 -10.67 -8.69
C PRO A 97 -13.69 -10.63 -9.58
N LEU A 98 -13.77 -10.01 -10.76
CA LEU A 98 -12.63 -9.87 -11.67
C LEU A 98 -11.63 -8.83 -11.15
N ILE A 99 -12.12 -7.69 -10.66
CA ILE A 99 -11.27 -6.64 -10.08
C ILE A 99 -10.69 -7.10 -8.74
N GLU A 100 -11.46 -7.82 -7.91
CA GLU A 100 -10.95 -8.44 -6.69
C GLU A 100 -9.80 -9.41 -7.00
N ARG A 101 -9.99 -10.30 -7.98
CA ARG A 101 -8.95 -11.24 -8.41
C ARG A 101 -7.74 -10.51 -8.98
N TRP A 102 -7.94 -9.51 -9.84
CA TRP A 102 -6.86 -8.71 -10.40
C TRP A 102 -6.07 -7.96 -9.33
N SER A 103 -6.74 -7.32 -8.37
CA SER A 103 -6.07 -6.61 -7.27
C SER A 103 -5.25 -7.54 -6.38
N LEU A 104 -5.72 -8.77 -6.16
CA LEU A 104 -4.98 -9.79 -5.44
C LEU A 104 -3.74 -10.24 -6.24
N THR A 105 -3.91 -10.52 -7.54
CA THR A 105 -2.79 -10.89 -8.42
C THR A 105 -1.75 -9.77 -8.50
N LEU A 106 -2.16 -8.50 -8.51
CA LEU A 106 -1.24 -7.37 -8.44
C LEU A 106 -0.47 -7.31 -7.13
N GLU A 107 -1.16 -7.43 -6.01
CA GLU A 107 -0.53 -7.41 -4.69
C GLU A 107 0.52 -8.51 -4.55
N THR A 108 0.23 -9.73 -5.01
CA THR A 108 1.20 -10.83 -5.01
C THR A 108 2.41 -10.50 -5.89
N ASN A 109 2.17 -10.06 -7.13
CA ASN A 109 3.22 -9.76 -8.10
C ASN A 109 4.02 -8.49 -7.76
N ALA A 110 3.54 -7.65 -6.85
CA ALA A 110 4.25 -6.47 -6.35
C ALA A 110 5.26 -6.80 -5.23
N SER A 111 5.25 -8.01 -4.69
CA SER A 111 6.21 -8.45 -3.67
C SER A 111 7.64 -8.52 -4.21
N ASP A 112 8.62 -8.15 -3.38
CA ASP A 112 10.07 -8.32 -3.65
C ASP A 112 10.47 -9.77 -4.01
N SER A 113 9.64 -10.75 -3.64
CA SER A 113 9.87 -12.16 -3.99
C SER A 113 9.49 -12.51 -5.43
N SER A 114 8.77 -11.62 -6.12
CA SER A 114 8.34 -11.79 -7.50
C SER A 114 9.46 -11.41 -8.48
N PRO A 115 9.57 -12.09 -9.65
CA PRO A 115 10.50 -11.69 -10.71
C PRO A 115 10.30 -10.24 -11.16
N ASP A 116 11.39 -9.55 -11.53
CA ASP A 116 11.38 -8.13 -11.88
C ASP A 116 10.36 -7.80 -12.99
N VAL A 117 10.23 -8.68 -13.99
CA VAL A 117 9.26 -8.52 -15.09
C VAL A 117 7.81 -8.52 -14.61
N LEU A 118 7.48 -9.23 -13.51
CA LEU A 118 6.15 -9.24 -12.92
C LEU A 118 5.92 -7.99 -12.06
N ARG A 119 6.93 -7.53 -11.32
CA ARG A 119 6.83 -6.28 -10.53
C ARG A 119 6.63 -5.07 -11.46
N LEU A 120 7.42 -4.99 -12.54
CA LEU A 120 7.23 -4.00 -13.61
C LEU A 120 5.84 -4.07 -14.26
N ALA A 121 5.36 -5.29 -14.56
CA ALA A 121 4.02 -5.47 -15.11
C ALA A 121 2.92 -5.08 -14.12
N ALA A 122 3.12 -5.30 -12.82
CA ALA A 122 2.20 -4.87 -11.77
C ALA A 122 2.14 -3.34 -11.67
N ALA A 123 3.29 -2.66 -11.69
CA ALA A 123 3.36 -1.21 -11.72
C ALA A 123 2.67 -0.62 -12.95
N SER A 124 2.98 -1.14 -14.13
CA SER A 124 2.33 -0.74 -15.38
C SER A 124 0.82 -0.97 -15.35
N SER A 125 0.38 -2.10 -14.81
CA SER A 125 -1.05 -2.42 -14.65
C SER A 125 -1.76 -1.47 -13.69
N LEU A 126 -1.11 -1.06 -12.59
CA LEU A 126 -1.62 -0.03 -11.69
C LEU A 126 -1.76 1.31 -12.40
N ARG A 127 -0.77 1.73 -13.20
CA ARG A 127 -0.86 2.94 -14.02
C ARG A 127 -2.06 2.88 -14.99
N LEU A 128 -2.27 1.73 -15.62
CA LEU A 128 -3.32 1.53 -16.64
C LEU A 128 -4.74 1.52 -16.07
N ALA A 129 -4.98 0.80 -14.97
CA ALA A 129 -6.33 0.52 -14.48
C ALA A 129 -6.56 0.85 -13.01
N GLY A 130 -5.51 1.21 -12.26
CA GLY A 130 -5.58 1.42 -10.82
C GLY A 130 -6.59 2.50 -10.44
N ARG A 131 -6.61 3.65 -11.14
CA ARG A 131 -7.59 4.72 -10.87
C ARG A 131 -9.02 4.21 -10.98
N VAL A 132 -9.33 3.51 -12.08
CA VAL A 132 -10.68 3.00 -12.32
C VAL A 132 -11.09 1.99 -11.24
N ALA A 133 -10.20 1.09 -10.85
CA ALA A 133 -10.46 0.11 -9.82
C ALA A 133 -10.59 0.72 -8.41
N VAL A 134 -9.82 1.76 -8.09
CA VAL A 134 -9.97 2.53 -6.84
C VAL A 134 -11.30 3.25 -6.82
N THR A 135 -11.64 4.00 -7.88
CA THR A 135 -12.92 4.70 -7.99
C THR A 135 -14.09 3.73 -7.88
N PHE A 136 -13.98 2.56 -8.53
CA PHE A 136 -14.94 1.46 -8.38
C PHE A 136 -15.07 1.01 -6.94
N GLY A 137 -13.95 0.71 -6.27
CA GLY A 137 -13.91 0.26 -4.87
C GLY A 137 -14.55 1.26 -3.91
N LEU A 138 -14.25 2.55 -4.10
CA LEU A 138 -14.81 3.64 -3.30
C LEU A 138 -16.30 3.85 -3.56
N ARG A 139 -16.74 3.72 -4.83
CA ARG A 139 -18.14 3.89 -5.24
C ARG A 139 -19.04 2.77 -4.72
N MET A 140 -18.55 1.53 -4.73
CA MET A 140 -19.33 0.35 -4.37
C MET A 140 -19.53 0.15 -2.86
N ARG A 141 -18.93 0.99 -2.00
CA ARG A 141 -19.05 1.04 -0.52
C ARG A 141 -18.93 -0.32 0.20
N GLY A 142 -17.99 -0.44 1.14
CA GLY A 142 -17.85 -1.61 2.01
C GLY A 142 -17.35 -2.87 1.29
N ARG A 143 -18.14 -3.47 0.38
CA ARG A 143 -17.81 -4.75 -0.28
C ARG A 143 -16.55 -4.69 -1.14
N ALA A 144 -16.36 -3.59 -1.88
CA ALA A 144 -15.26 -3.43 -2.82
C ALA A 144 -14.08 -2.59 -2.27
N LEU A 145 -14.19 -2.13 -1.03
CA LEU A 145 -13.15 -1.34 -0.37
C LEU A 145 -11.82 -2.10 -0.18
N PRO A 146 -11.81 -3.43 0.08
CA PRO A 146 -10.58 -4.22 0.06
C PRO A 146 -9.77 -4.07 -1.24
N ILE A 147 -10.42 -3.78 -2.38
CA ILE A 147 -9.73 -3.56 -3.65
C ILE A 147 -8.84 -2.32 -3.57
N ALA A 148 -9.41 -1.17 -3.18
CA ALA A 148 -8.65 0.09 -3.09
C ALA A 148 -7.46 -0.04 -2.13
N VAL A 149 -7.68 -0.77 -1.04
CA VAL A 149 -6.67 -1.13 -0.03
C VAL A 149 -5.52 -1.94 -0.64
N ARG A 150 -5.82 -3.05 -1.35
CA ARG A 150 -4.80 -3.89 -1.98
C ARG A 150 -4.02 -3.13 -3.04
N LEU A 151 -4.69 -2.32 -3.86
CA LEU A 151 -4.03 -1.53 -4.90
C LEU A 151 -3.10 -0.47 -4.32
N ALA A 152 -3.51 0.19 -3.24
CA ALA A 152 -2.63 1.12 -2.53
C ALA A 152 -1.42 0.41 -1.93
N ARG A 153 -1.61 -0.78 -1.36
CA ARG A 153 -0.51 -1.60 -0.84
C ARG A 153 0.45 -2.02 -1.96
N ALA A 154 -0.06 -2.52 -3.08
CA ALA A 154 0.75 -2.87 -4.24
C ALA A 154 1.55 -1.67 -4.76
N ALA A 155 0.93 -0.50 -4.87
CA ALA A 155 1.61 0.73 -5.29
C ALA A 155 2.77 1.08 -4.38
N VAL A 156 2.62 0.89 -3.07
CA VAL A 156 3.66 1.25 -2.09
C VAL A 156 4.83 0.30 -2.13
N LEU A 157 4.57 -1.00 -2.29
CA LEU A 157 5.62 -1.98 -2.55
C LEU A 157 6.43 -1.57 -3.79
N LEU A 158 5.73 -1.20 -4.87
CA LEU A 158 6.36 -0.82 -6.14
C LEU A 158 7.03 0.57 -6.13
N LEU A 159 6.61 1.49 -5.25
CA LEU A 159 7.33 2.74 -5.00
C LEU A 159 8.70 2.50 -4.33
N CYS A 160 8.83 1.38 -3.62
CA CYS A 160 10.07 0.95 -2.98
C CYS A 160 10.90 0.00 -3.86
N ASP A 161 10.47 -0.26 -5.11
CA ASP A 161 11.14 -1.21 -6.00
C ASP A 161 12.55 -0.74 -6.38
N GLU A 162 13.44 -1.68 -6.66
CA GLU A 162 14.79 -1.40 -7.17
C GLU A 162 14.73 -0.80 -8.59
N GLU A 163 13.76 -1.24 -9.40
CA GLU A 163 13.58 -0.80 -10.78
C GLU A 163 12.94 0.59 -10.87
N GLU A 164 13.63 1.56 -11.47
CA GLU A 164 13.14 2.93 -11.62
C GLU A 164 11.82 3.01 -12.39
N ALA A 165 11.67 2.19 -13.44
CA ALA A 165 10.45 2.14 -14.22
C ALA A 165 9.24 1.71 -13.39
N ALA A 166 9.41 0.76 -12.46
CA ALA A 166 8.35 0.34 -11.56
C ALA A 166 7.94 1.48 -10.61
N ARG A 167 8.93 2.19 -10.05
CA ARG A 167 8.68 3.37 -9.19
C ARG A 167 7.93 4.47 -9.93
N LEU A 168 8.32 4.79 -11.16
CA LEU A 168 7.68 5.82 -11.98
C LEU A 168 6.21 5.48 -12.29
N ASP A 169 5.93 4.25 -12.75
CA ASP A 169 4.56 3.82 -13.03
C ASP A 169 3.68 3.81 -11.76
N ALA A 170 4.23 3.35 -10.63
CA ALA A 170 3.54 3.39 -9.34
C ALA A 170 3.28 4.83 -8.86
N ALA A 171 4.23 5.75 -9.08
CA ALA A 171 4.08 7.17 -8.77
C ALA A 171 3.01 7.84 -9.66
N CYS A 172 2.93 7.49 -10.94
CA CYS A 172 1.85 7.92 -11.84
C CYS A 172 0.47 7.45 -11.36
N PHE A 173 0.37 6.22 -10.86
CA PHE A 173 -0.88 5.77 -10.22
C PHE A 173 -1.15 6.55 -8.93
N ALA A 174 -0.14 6.77 -8.09
CA ALA A 174 -0.29 7.50 -6.83
C ALA A 174 -0.78 8.96 -7.04
N SER A 175 -0.41 9.61 -8.13
CA SER A 175 -0.86 10.99 -8.42
C SER A 175 -2.36 11.07 -8.73
N CYS A 176 -2.97 9.99 -9.24
CA CYS A 176 -4.41 9.92 -9.47
C CYS A 176 -5.20 10.13 -8.17
N PHE A 177 -4.62 9.80 -7.02
CA PHE A 177 -5.31 9.98 -5.74
C PHE A 177 -5.54 11.45 -5.38
N SER A 178 -4.73 12.39 -5.87
CA SER A 178 -4.98 13.82 -5.68
C SER A 178 -6.07 14.35 -6.59
N GLU A 179 -6.21 13.81 -7.79
CA GLU A 179 -7.31 14.19 -8.70
C GLU A 179 -8.67 13.73 -8.15
N LEU A 180 -8.71 12.54 -7.54
CA LEU A 180 -9.91 12.04 -6.86
C LEU A 180 -10.37 12.94 -5.70
N GLU A 181 -9.48 13.76 -5.11
CA GLU A 181 -9.87 14.75 -4.09
C GLU A 181 -10.67 15.90 -4.70
N LEU A 182 -10.20 16.42 -5.83
CA LEU A 182 -10.85 17.54 -6.51
C LEU A 182 -12.24 17.16 -7.02
N GLU A 183 -12.42 15.92 -7.49
CA GLU A 183 -13.71 15.42 -7.95
C GLU A 183 -14.74 15.29 -6.81
N GLU A 184 -14.32 14.87 -5.62
CA GLU A 184 -15.20 14.77 -4.45
C GLU A 184 -15.55 16.13 -3.83
N GLU A 185 -14.62 17.08 -3.81
CA GLU A 185 -14.91 18.44 -3.34
C GLU A 185 -15.79 19.20 -4.34
N ALA A 186 -15.61 18.95 -5.64
CA ALA A 186 -16.40 19.55 -6.69
C ALA A 186 -17.81 18.96 -6.81
N THR A 187 -18.07 17.75 -6.32
CA THR A 187 -19.43 17.21 -6.24
C THR A 187 -20.14 17.83 -5.04
N PRO A 188 -21.05 18.79 -5.22
CA PRO A 188 -21.63 19.50 -4.10
C PRO A 188 -22.54 18.54 -3.36
N SER A 189 -22.17 18.20 -2.12
CA SER A 189 -23.12 17.53 -1.23
C SER A 189 -24.38 18.41 -1.14
N PRO A 190 -25.61 17.88 -1.26
CA PRO A 190 -26.83 18.69 -1.16
C PRO A 190 -26.91 19.46 0.18
N LEU A 191 -26.25 18.96 1.23
CA LEU A 191 -26.08 19.67 2.51
C LEU A 191 -25.15 20.89 2.39
N ARG A 192 -24.05 20.78 1.63
CA ARG A 192 -23.15 21.90 1.34
C ARG A 192 -23.74 22.89 0.33
N GLN A 193 -24.64 22.46 -0.54
CA GLN A 193 -25.42 23.38 -1.39
C GLN A 193 -26.42 24.19 -0.57
N GLN A 194 -26.94 23.63 0.52
CA GLN A 194 -27.81 24.36 1.43
C GLN A 194 -27.01 25.37 2.26
N GLU A 195 -25.86 24.98 2.80
CA GLU A 195 -24.95 25.90 3.52
C GLU A 195 -24.34 26.98 2.61
N ARG A 196 -24.03 26.67 1.33
CA ARG A 196 -23.60 27.69 0.36
C ARG A 196 -24.70 28.65 -0.03
N ARG A 197 -25.95 28.21 -0.13
CA ARG A 197 -27.09 29.14 -0.35
C ARG A 197 -27.30 30.08 0.82
N GLU A 198 -26.95 29.65 2.03
CA GLU A 198 -27.01 30.47 3.24
C GLU A 198 -25.79 31.43 3.35
N GLY A 199 -24.60 31.01 2.87
CA GLY A 199 -23.39 31.85 2.85
C GLY A 199 -23.25 32.79 1.63
N GLU A 200 -23.80 32.42 0.46
CA GLU A 200 -23.77 33.25 -0.77
C GLU A 200 -24.71 34.48 -0.68
N GLN A 201 -25.52 34.61 0.38
CA GLN A 201 -26.22 35.87 0.70
C GLN A 201 -25.34 36.88 1.48
N GLU A 202 -24.20 36.46 2.04
CA GLU A 202 -23.31 37.35 2.82
C GLU A 202 -22.00 37.71 2.10
N GLU A 203 -21.59 36.98 1.05
CA GLU A 203 -20.29 37.19 0.38
C GLU A 203 -20.35 37.85 -1.01
N GLU A 204 -21.50 38.34 -1.48
CA GLU A 204 -21.63 39.12 -2.74
C GLU A 204 -21.30 40.61 -2.55
N GLU A 205 -20.42 40.97 -1.59
CA GLU A 205 -19.98 42.37 -1.40
C GLU A 205 -18.45 42.59 -1.42
N ASP A 206 -17.58 41.57 -1.37
CA ASP A 206 -16.17 41.81 -0.99
C ASP A 206 -15.02 41.10 -1.75
N ALA A 207 -15.22 40.47 -2.92
CA ALA A 207 -14.13 39.71 -3.58
C ALA A 207 -13.82 40.09 -5.03
N ALA A 208 -13.40 41.34 -5.26
CA ALA A 208 -12.85 41.81 -6.53
C ALA A 208 -11.42 42.38 -6.40
N ALA A 209 -10.50 41.73 -5.68
CA ALA A 209 -9.07 42.08 -5.74
C ALA A 209 -8.16 41.00 -5.15
N ALA A 210 -7.65 40.07 -6.00
CA ALA A 210 -6.28 39.51 -5.92
C ALA A 210 -6.16 38.24 -6.77
N ARG A 211 -5.60 38.36 -7.98
CA ARG A 211 -5.01 37.22 -8.69
C ARG A 211 -3.60 37.61 -9.14
N GLY A 212 -2.60 37.10 -8.42
CA GLY A 212 -1.19 37.18 -8.78
C GLY A 212 -0.77 36.06 -9.76
N PRO A 213 0.37 36.21 -10.44
CA PRO A 213 0.77 35.34 -11.54
C PRO A 213 1.36 34.00 -11.06
N ARG A 214 1.03 32.94 -11.81
CA ARG A 214 1.51 31.56 -11.63
C ARG A 214 2.98 31.44 -12.02
N GLY A 215 3.80 30.96 -11.09
CA GLY A 215 5.21 30.63 -11.31
C GLY A 215 5.41 29.33 -12.09
N ALA A 216 6.56 29.23 -12.76
CA ALA A 216 6.99 28.13 -13.62
C ALA A 216 7.20 26.80 -12.83
N PRO A 217 7.05 25.63 -13.49
CA PRO A 217 7.18 24.33 -12.83
C PRO A 217 8.64 24.01 -12.44
N PRO A 218 8.87 23.32 -11.31
CA PRO A 218 10.20 22.96 -10.83
C PRO A 218 10.81 21.78 -11.61
N SER A 219 12.14 21.80 -11.73
CA SER A 219 13.00 20.82 -12.43
C SER A 219 13.15 19.47 -11.70
N GLU A 220 13.57 18.44 -12.44
CA GLU A 220 13.23 17.01 -12.35
C GLU A 220 13.68 16.17 -11.12
N SER A 221 14.32 16.69 -10.07
CA SER A 221 14.68 15.87 -8.89
C SER A 221 13.55 15.70 -7.84
N VAL A 222 12.33 16.11 -8.18
CA VAL A 222 11.17 16.24 -7.27
C VAL A 222 10.35 14.95 -7.10
N HIS A 223 10.62 13.92 -7.91
CA HIS A 223 9.70 12.80 -8.10
C HIS A 223 9.50 11.93 -6.85
N GLY A 224 10.56 11.64 -6.09
CA GLY A 224 10.44 10.75 -4.92
C GLY A 224 9.67 11.33 -3.73
N GLY A 225 9.78 12.64 -3.50
CA GLY A 225 9.00 13.32 -2.46
C GLY A 225 7.51 13.42 -2.78
N VAL A 226 7.15 13.43 -4.06
CA VAL A 226 5.75 13.56 -4.51
C VAL A 226 4.98 12.27 -4.28
N ALA A 227 5.53 11.12 -4.69
CA ALA A 227 4.88 9.83 -4.48
C ALA A 227 4.61 9.56 -2.99
N THR A 228 5.61 9.85 -2.15
CA THR A 228 5.51 9.77 -0.70
C THR A 228 4.37 10.64 -0.13
N ARG A 229 4.29 11.91 -0.55
CA ARG A 229 3.23 12.81 -0.08
C ARG A 229 1.84 12.35 -0.54
N LEU A 230 1.74 11.86 -1.76
CA LEU A 230 0.49 11.37 -2.35
C LEU A 230 -0.02 10.12 -1.63
N ALA A 231 0.87 9.16 -1.38
CA ALA A 231 0.56 7.95 -0.64
C ALA A 231 0.14 8.28 0.81
N ALA A 232 0.86 9.17 1.51
CA ALA A 232 0.46 9.62 2.84
C ALA A 232 -0.91 10.30 2.84
N ALA A 233 -1.17 11.19 1.87
CA ALA A 233 -2.45 11.87 1.75
C ALA A 233 -3.60 10.87 1.51
N PHE A 234 -3.39 9.90 0.61
CA PHE A 234 -4.37 8.84 0.34
C PHE A 234 -4.68 8.02 1.58
N LEU A 235 -3.66 7.59 2.31
CA LEU A 235 -3.81 6.87 3.57
C LEU A 235 -4.58 7.70 4.61
N GLY A 236 -4.30 8.99 4.71
CA GLY A 236 -5.04 9.91 5.57
C GLY A 236 -6.51 10.03 5.18
N ARG A 237 -6.85 9.93 3.90
CA ARG A 237 -8.25 9.91 3.43
C ARG A 237 -8.93 8.58 3.76
N LEU A 238 -8.27 7.47 3.49
CA LEU A 238 -8.73 6.13 3.85
C LEU A 238 -8.99 6.01 5.37
N ALA A 239 -8.11 6.58 6.19
CA ALA A 239 -8.30 6.72 7.63
C ALA A 239 -9.52 7.57 8.00
N ARG A 240 -9.68 8.76 7.37
CA ARG A 240 -10.80 9.67 7.63
C ARG A 240 -12.17 9.11 7.24
N ARG A 241 -12.24 8.26 6.21
CA ARG A 241 -13.49 7.59 5.80
C ARG A 241 -13.97 6.52 6.79
N ARG A 242 -13.24 6.29 7.88
CA ARG A 242 -13.52 5.25 8.88
C ARG A 242 -13.60 3.84 8.29
N CYS A 243 -13.02 3.67 7.11
CA CYS A 243 -12.85 2.41 6.42
C CYS A 243 -11.85 1.57 7.22
N TRP A 244 -12.30 0.57 7.97
CA TRP A 244 -11.41 -0.23 8.81
C TRP A 244 -10.47 -1.10 7.98
N GLU A 245 -10.88 -1.47 6.76
CA GLU A 245 -10.04 -2.13 5.77
C GLU A 245 -8.79 -1.28 5.49
N SER A 246 -8.88 0.05 5.66
CA SER A 246 -7.75 0.96 5.61
C SER A 246 -6.73 0.69 6.70
N LEU A 247 -7.10 0.23 7.91
CA LEU A 247 -6.12 -0.18 8.93
C LEU A 247 -5.36 -1.41 8.54
N VAL A 248 -6.05 -2.39 7.97
CA VAL A 248 -5.40 -3.60 7.48
C VAL A 248 -4.50 -3.25 6.31
N ALA A 249 -4.94 -2.34 5.41
CA ALA A 249 -4.11 -1.74 4.37
C ALA A 249 -2.89 -1.06 4.95
N LEU A 250 -3.08 -0.22 5.97
CA LEU A 250 -2.08 0.59 6.63
C LEU A 250 -1.11 -0.24 7.46
N HIS A 251 -1.57 -1.32 8.05
CA HIS A 251 -0.73 -2.29 8.72
C HIS A 251 0.05 -3.11 7.69
N GLY A 252 -0.58 -3.45 6.57
CA GLY A 252 0.07 -4.05 5.40
C GLY A 252 1.06 -3.10 4.71
N PHE A 253 0.88 -1.79 4.86
CA PHE A 253 1.74 -0.71 4.38
C PHE A 253 2.93 -0.49 5.32
N LEU A 254 2.69 -0.61 6.63
CA LEU A 254 3.73 -0.72 7.64
C LEU A 254 4.18 -2.18 7.82
N ALA A 255 3.83 -3.08 6.89
CA ALA A 255 4.33 -4.44 6.93
C ALA A 255 5.85 -4.30 6.83
N LEU A 256 6.48 -4.79 7.88
CA LEU A 256 7.90 -4.62 8.05
C LEU A 256 8.59 -5.31 6.88
N PRO A 257 9.49 -4.63 6.14
CA PRO A 257 10.50 -5.35 5.37
C PRO A 257 11.05 -6.41 6.32
N ASP A 258 11.20 -7.65 5.87
CA ASP A 258 11.63 -8.75 6.75
C ASP A 258 12.94 -8.32 7.44
N VAL A 259 12.82 -7.84 8.67
CA VAL A 259 13.92 -7.21 9.41
C VAL A 259 14.98 -8.27 9.67
N GLY A 260 14.55 -9.53 9.87
CA GLY A 260 15.43 -10.68 9.99
C GLY A 260 16.22 -10.90 8.71
N ALA A 261 15.56 -10.96 7.55
CA ALA A 261 16.25 -11.11 6.27
C ALA A 261 17.18 -9.92 5.96
N ALA A 262 16.74 -8.69 6.19
CA ALA A 262 17.54 -7.48 5.95
C ALA A 262 18.80 -7.46 6.83
N LEU A 263 18.70 -7.86 8.09
CA LEU A 263 19.84 -7.94 9.01
C LEU A 263 20.73 -9.17 8.75
N HIS A 264 20.17 -10.31 8.34
CA HIS A 264 20.93 -11.54 8.07
C HIS A 264 21.68 -11.53 6.74
N VAL A 265 21.11 -10.95 5.68
CA VAL A 265 21.81 -10.78 4.39
C VAL A 265 23.10 -9.99 4.61
N HIS A 266 23.10 -9.00 5.51
CA HIS A 266 24.31 -8.26 5.84
C HIS A 266 25.35 -9.11 6.59
N ALA A 267 24.92 -9.87 7.60
CA ALA A 267 25.83 -10.72 8.37
C ALA A 267 26.59 -11.71 7.47
N ALA A 268 25.98 -12.13 6.35
CA ALA A 268 26.61 -13.01 5.36
C ALA A 268 27.54 -12.28 4.35
N VAL A 269 27.33 -10.98 4.09
CA VAL A 269 28.02 -10.23 3.02
C VAL A 269 29.23 -9.42 3.53
N SER A 270 29.49 -9.40 4.85
CA SER A 270 30.50 -8.51 5.48
C SER A 270 31.98 -8.77 5.13
N SER A 271 32.32 -9.57 4.11
CA SER A 271 33.70 -9.80 3.69
C SER A 271 34.17 -8.85 2.57
N LYS A 272 33.32 -7.95 2.04
CA LYS A 272 33.70 -7.02 0.97
C LYS A 272 33.24 -5.60 1.31
N PRO A 273 34.15 -4.60 1.34
CA PRO A 273 33.76 -3.20 1.55
C PRO A 273 32.92 -2.76 0.36
N LEU A 274 31.62 -2.55 0.59
CA LEU A 274 30.71 -1.94 -0.38
C LEU A 274 31.03 -0.46 -0.53
N ASN A 275 31.07 0.02 -1.77
CA ASN A 275 31.38 1.40 -2.08
C ASN A 275 30.12 2.26 -1.83
N LEU A 276 30.21 3.23 -0.92
CA LEU A 276 29.09 4.10 -0.49
C LEU A 276 28.40 4.83 -1.65
N PHE A 277 29.12 5.08 -2.74
CA PHE A 277 28.61 5.78 -3.91
C PHE A 277 27.65 4.93 -4.78
N GLU A 278 27.72 3.59 -4.71
CA GLU A 278 26.74 2.73 -5.40
C GLU A 278 25.39 2.66 -4.64
N GLN A 279 25.32 3.17 -3.40
CA GLN A 279 24.09 3.18 -2.60
C GLN A 279 23.31 4.51 -2.64
N GLU A 280 23.93 5.61 -3.08
CA GLU A 280 23.29 6.94 -3.13
C GLU A 280 22.53 7.23 -4.43
N GLU A 281 22.78 6.52 -5.54
CA GLU A 281 22.10 6.80 -6.82
C GLU A 281 20.62 6.41 -6.88
N GLY A 282 20.05 5.80 -5.84
CA GLY A 282 18.62 5.48 -5.79
C GLY A 282 17.97 5.95 -4.50
N GLY A 283 17.26 7.09 -4.54
CA GLY A 283 16.37 7.57 -3.46
C GLY A 283 15.24 6.61 -3.05
N ALA A 284 15.23 5.37 -3.55
CA ALA A 284 14.23 4.32 -3.36
C ALA A 284 13.91 4.02 -1.88
N TYR A 285 14.84 4.29 -0.96
CA TYR A 285 14.65 3.95 0.46
C TYR A 285 14.39 5.13 1.38
N GLY A 286 14.64 6.37 0.92
CA GLY A 286 14.23 7.57 1.65
C GLY A 286 12.71 7.75 1.64
N GLU A 287 12.06 7.28 0.59
CA GLU A 287 10.61 7.37 0.38
C GLU A 287 9.80 6.60 1.45
N PRO A 288 10.00 5.30 1.69
CA PRO A 288 9.23 4.59 2.72
C PRO A 288 9.39 5.19 4.13
N LEU A 289 10.57 5.73 4.46
CA LEU A 289 10.76 6.44 5.73
C LEU A 289 10.01 7.77 5.76
N ALA A 290 10.12 8.59 4.72
CA ALA A 290 9.37 9.84 4.61
C ALA A 290 7.87 9.57 4.66
N LEU A 291 7.44 8.47 4.08
CA LEU A 291 6.05 8.04 4.00
C LEU A 291 5.53 7.59 5.36
N ALA A 292 6.30 6.77 6.08
CA ALA A 292 6.02 6.41 7.46
C ALA A 292 5.88 7.65 8.36
N ARG A 293 6.79 8.62 8.23
CA ARG A 293 6.74 9.89 8.98
C ARG A 293 5.50 10.72 8.67
N LEU A 294 5.11 10.80 7.40
CA LEU A 294 3.92 11.54 6.98
C LEU A 294 2.61 10.81 7.35
N ALA A 295 2.61 9.48 7.31
CA ALA A 295 1.45 8.65 7.65
C ALA A 295 1.22 8.57 9.17
N ALA A 296 2.27 8.66 9.98
CA ALA A 296 2.20 8.55 11.44
C ALA A 296 1.10 9.40 12.10
N PRO A 297 1.04 10.74 11.93
CA PRO A 297 0.00 11.55 12.58
C PRO A 297 -1.41 11.21 12.10
N LEU A 298 -1.55 10.81 10.83
CA LEU A 298 -2.84 10.42 10.25
C LEU A 298 -3.32 9.09 10.84
N LEU A 299 -2.40 8.17 11.07
CA LEU A 299 -2.65 6.90 11.72
C LEU A 299 -3.06 7.07 13.17
N GLU A 300 -2.38 7.94 13.91
CA GLU A 300 -2.75 8.26 15.29
C GLU A 300 -4.15 8.86 15.38
N GLN A 301 -4.52 9.75 14.46
CA GLN A 301 -5.88 10.31 14.38
C GLN A 301 -6.91 9.23 14.04
N ALA A 302 -6.58 8.31 13.13
CA ALA A 302 -7.46 7.20 12.75
C ALA A 302 -7.75 6.29 13.95
N VAL A 303 -6.68 5.89 14.66
CA VAL A 303 -6.74 5.07 15.87
C VAL A 303 -7.62 5.73 16.94
N ALA A 304 -7.42 7.03 17.18
CA ALA A 304 -8.23 7.77 18.15
C ALA A 304 -9.71 7.83 17.74
N SER A 305 -9.99 8.08 16.47
CA SER A 305 -11.36 8.10 15.92
C SER A 305 -12.05 6.74 16.08
N TRP A 306 -11.38 5.64 15.74
CA TRP A 306 -11.99 4.30 15.82
C TRP A 306 -12.22 3.80 17.24
N ALA A 307 -11.36 4.17 18.17
CA ALA A 307 -11.58 3.84 19.57
C ALA A 307 -12.91 4.38 20.11
N THR A 308 -13.48 5.44 19.50
CA THR A 308 -14.79 5.98 19.90
C THR A 308 -15.98 5.13 19.44
N HIS A 309 -15.79 4.18 18.52
CA HIS A 309 -16.87 3.39 17.91
C HIS A 309 -16.79 1.90 18.31
N PRO A 310 -17.91 1.22 18.67
CA PRO A 310 -17.89 -0.17 19.12
C PRO A 310 -17.23 -1.14 18.12
N GLU A 311 -17.60 -1.06 16.83
CA GLU A 311 -17.01 -1.89 15.78
C GLU A 311 -15.51 -1.60 15.61
N GLY A 312 -15.15 -0.31 15.60
CA GLY A 312 -13.76 0.14 15.52
C GLY A 312 -12.92 -0.37 16.68
N ARG A 313 -13.47 -0.42 17.90
CA ARG A 313 -12.79 -0.96 19.09
C ARG A 313 -12.51 -2.45 18.98
N SER A 314 -13.49 -3.24 18.55
CA SER A 314 -13.32 -4.69 18.36
C SER A 314 -12.20 -4.97 17.36
N LEU A 315 -12.21 -4.25 16.23
CA LEU A 315 -11.20 -4.38 15.18
C LEU A 315 -9.83 -3.89 15.62
N LEU A 316 -9.76 -2.75 16.30
CA LEU A 316 -8.51 -2.21 16.85
C LEU A 316 -7.91 -3.18 17.88
N GLY A 317 -8.74 -3.85 18.68
CA GLY A 317 -8.31 -4.90 19.60
C GLY A 317 -7.73 -6.12 18.88
N ALA A 318 -8.40 -6.63 17.85
CA ALA A 318 -7.88 -7.73 17.03
C ALA A 318 -6.55 -7.36 16.34
N TRP A 319 -6.48 -6.15 15.79
CA TRP A 319 -5.27 -5.61 15.19
C TRP A 319 -4.13 -5.49 16.19
N LEU A 320 -4.39 -4.95 17.38
CA LEU A 320 -3.41 -4.80 18.46
C LEU A 320 -2.80 -6.15 18.86
N LEU A 321 -3.64 -7.17 19.03
CA LEU A 321 -3.19 -8.52 19.39
C LEU A 321 -2.30 -9.14 18.30
N SER A 322 -2.72 -9.04 17.03
CA SER A 322 -1.93 -9.52 15.89
C SER A 322 -0.61 -8.75 15.75
N GLY A 323 -0.65 -7.43 15.90
CA GLY A 323 0.51 -6.56 15.75
C GLY A 323 1.55 -6.74 16.86
N ILE A 324 1.12 -6.97 18.11
CA ILE A 324 2.05 -7.26 19.22
C ILE A 324 2.81 -8.57 18.97
N ALA A 325 2.13 -9.60 18.48
CA ALA A 325 2.76 -10.88 18.18
C ALA A 325 3.83 -10.74 17.07
N SER A 326 3.49 -10.07 15.97
CA SER A 326 4.40 -9.88 14.84
C SER A 326 5.59 -8.97 15.18
N THR A 327 5.34 -7.84 15.84
CA THR A 327 6.40 -6.90 16.26
C THR A 327 7.31 -7.47 17.34
N GLY A 328 6.78 -8.32 18.24
CA GLY A 328 7.57 -9.02 19.25
C GLY A 328 8.63 -9.94 18.65
N SER A 329 8.27 -10.73 17.62
CA SER A 329 9.22 -11.58 16.90
C SER A 329 10.32 -10.76 16.21
N LEU A 330 9.95 -9.65 15.57
CA LEU A 330 10.91 -8.78 14.88
C LEU A 330 11.85 -8.07 15.87
N LEU A 331 11.35 -7.63 17.01
CA LEU A 331 12.17 -7.11 18.10
C LEU A 331 13.16 -8.15 18.63
N GLN A 332 12.75 -9.42 18.74
CA GLN A 332 13.64 -10.51 19.13
C GLN A 332 14.77 -10.68 18.12
N HIS A 333 14.50 -10.63 16.81
CA HIS A 333 15.53 -10.65 15.78
C HIS A 333 16.48 -9.44 15.88
N CYS A 334 15.95 -8.22 16.08
CA CYS A 334 16.79 -7.04 16.28
C CYS A 334 17.73 -7.16 17.48
N ARG A 335 17.25 -7.74 18.60
CA ARG A 335 18.07 -7.97 19.80
C ARG A 335 19.13 -9.05 19.58
N GLN A 336 18.76 -10.14 18.92
CA GLN A 336 19.71 -11.21 18.57
C GLN A 336 20.82 -10.65 17.68
N PHE A 337 20.44 -9.92 16.63
CA PHE A 337 21.37 -9.20 15.77
C PHE A 337 22.30 -8.28 16.57
N HIS A 338 21.73 -7.38 17.39
CA HIS A 338 22.51 -6.46 18.22
C HIS A 338 23.48 -7.18 19.17
N SER A 339 23.08 -8.32 19.75
CA SER A 339 23.94 -9.12 20.64
C SER A 339 25.04 -9.89 19.91
N GLN A 340 24.86 -10.15 18.61
CA GLN A 340 25.83 -10.86 17.77
C GLN A 340 26.87 -9.93 17.16
N CYS A 341 26.54 -8.64 16.99
CA CYS A 341 27.49 -7.64 16.54
C CYS A 341 28.59 -7.41 17.59
N GLY A 342 29.85 -7.38 17.15
CA GLY A 342 31.06 -7.14 17.95
C GLY A 342 31.18 -5.71 18.51
N GLY A 343 30.18 -4.85 18.29
CA GLY A 343 30.06 -3.54 18.89
C GLY A 343 29.27 -2.52 18.06
N PRO A 344 29.17 -1.26 18.52
CA PRO A 344 28.39 -0.20 17.87
C PRO A 344 28.81 0.10 16.43
N ALA A 345 30.09 -0.09 16.09
CA ALA A 345 30.61 0.14 14.74
C ALA A 345 30.05 -0.88 13.72
N GLU A 346 29.88 -2.14 14.12
CA GLU A 346 29.32 -3.18 13.25
C GLU A 346 27.82 -3.03 13.09
N VAL A 347 27.11 -2.70 14.18
CA VAL A 347 25.68 -2.34 14.13
C VAL A 347 25.48 -1.16 13.19
N PHE A 348 26.34 -0.14 13.32
CA PHE A 348 26.29 1.03 12.46
C PHE A 348 26.54 0.70 10.99
N ALA A 349 27.57 -0.09 10.67
CA ALA A 349 27.85 -0.51 9.30
C ALA A 349 26.67 -1.30 8.69
N ALA A 350 26.04 -2.16 9.48
CA ALA A 350 24.88 -2.92 9.02
C ALA A 350 23.64 -2.06 8.79
N VAL A 351 23.37 -1.12 9.71
CA VAL A 351 22.20 -0.24 9.62
C VAL A 351 22.43 0.91 8.62
N GLN A 352 23.68 1.20 8.22
CA GLN A 352 23.98 2.18 7.16
C GLN A 352 23.38 1.80 5.81
N GLN A 353 23.03 0.53 5.63
CA GLN A 353 22.24 0.14 4.50
C GLN A 353 20.81 0.67 4.64
N ASN A 354 20.36 1.31 3.57
CA ASN A 354 19.04 1.91 3.44
C ASN A 354 17.87 0.97 3.83
N ARG A 355 17.97 -0.34 3.55
CA ARG A 355 16.95 -1.36 3.87
C ARG A 355 16.77 -1.57 5.38
N PRO A 356 17.79 -2.02 6.15
CA PRO A 356 17.71 -2.12 7.61
C PRO A 356 17.27 -0.83 8.29
N TYR A 357 17.79 0.33 7.86
CA TYR A 357 17.44 1.61 8.45
C TYR A 357 15.94 1.91 8.33
N THR A 358 15.39 1.79 7.12
CA THR A 358 13.95 1.97 6.88
C THR A 358 13.11 0.96 7.65
N ALA A 359 13.52 -0.31 7.67
CA ALA A 359 12.80 -1.36 8.38
C ALA A 359 12.73 -1.10 9.90
N LEU A 360 13.84 -0.64 10.51
CA LEU A 360 13.89 -0.28 11.92
C LEU A 360 13.02 0.94 12.26
N HIS A 361 12.95 1.94 11.38
CA HIS A 361 12.04 3.09 11.57
C HIS A 361 10.57 2.69 11.45
N ILE A 362 10.22 1.83 10.48
CA ILE A 362 8.86 1.28 10.37
C ILE A 362 8.53 0.47 11.63
N LEU A 363 9.48 -0.28 12.19
CA LEU A 363 9.26 -1.09 13.39
C LEU A 363 8.97 -0.18 14.59
N ARG A 364 9.77 0.88 14.73
CA ARG A 364 9.55 1.90 15.74
C ARG A 364 8.17 2.55 15.60
N LEU A 365 7.77 2.94 14.39
CA LEU A 365 6.45 3.52 14.15
C LEU A 365 5.33 2.55 14.52
N ASN A 366 5.44 1.28 14.13
CA ASN A 366 4.48 0.25 14.51
C ASN A 366 4.33 0.11 16.02
N LEU A 367 5.43 0.11 16.78
CA LEU A 367 5.39 0.03 18.24
C LEU A 367 4.68 1.24 18.86
N LEU A 368 4.92 2.45 18.33
CA LEU A 368 4.24 3.67 18.79
C LEU A 368 2.74 3.63 18.48
N LEU A 369 2.35 3.16 17.30
CA LEU A 369 0.94 3.03 16.92
C LEU A 369 0.22 1.96 17.75
N LEU A 370 0.87 0.83 18.03
CA LEU A 370 0.33 -0.20 18.93
C LEU A 370 0.14 0.35 20.34
N ALA A 371 1.13 1.09 20.87
CA ALA A 371 0.99 1.74 22.17
C ALA A 371 -0.17 2.73 22.17
N ARG A 372 -0.33 3.53 21.10
CA ARG A 372 -1.42 4.51 20.99
C ARG A 372 -2.80 3.86 20.87
N ALA A 373 -2.90 2.76 20.12
CA ALA A 373 -4.13 1.98 20.00
C ALA A 373 -4.54 1.37 21.34
N TRP A 374 -3.57 0.82 22.07
CA TRP A 374 -3.81 0.30 23.41
C TRP A 374 -4.34 1.38 24.36
N GLU A 375 -3.71 2.57 24.39
CA GLU A 375 -4.18 3.70 25.20
C GLU A 375 -5.60 4.16 24.84
N ALA A 376 -5.90 4.21 23.54
CA ALA A 376 -7.22 4.62 23.06
C ALA A 376 -8.31 3.62 23.48
N LEU A 377 -7.98 2.32 23.51
CA LEU A 377 -8.87 1.27 24.00
C LEU A 377 -9.07 1.32 25.52
N GLU A 378 -8.01 1.59 26.30
CA GLU A 378 -8.10 1.73 27.76
C GLU A 378 -8.92 2.97 28.18
N GLY A 379 -8.77 4.08 27.45
CA GLY A 379 -9.46 5.34 27.77
C GLY A 379 -10.97 5.34 27.50
N THR A 380 -11.49 4.36 26.76
CA THR A 380 -12.90 4.32 26.32
C THR A 380 -13.79 3.45 27.22
N GLY A 381 -13.32 3.09 28.42
CA GLY A 381 -14.04 2.26 29.39
C GLY A 381 -14.16 0.80 28.97
N PRO A 382 -14.88 -0.06 29.69
CA PRO A 382 -15.06 -1.46 29.30
C PRO A 382 -15.72 -1.58 27.93
N CYS A 383 -15.07 -2.30 27.01
CA CYS A 383 -15.61 -2.58 25.68
C CYS A 383 -16.89 -3.41 25.85
N PRO A 384 -18.04 -3.02 25.26
CA PRO A 384 -19.20 -3.90 25.23
C PRO A 384 -18.76 -5.19 24.53
N THR A 385 -18.92 -6.31 25.22
CA THR A 385 -18.51 -7.65 24.80
C THR A 385 -19.19 -7.99 23.47
N VAL A 386 -18.47 -7.85 22.36
CA VAL A 386 -18.86 -8.36 21.02
C VAL A 386 -17.99 -9.56 20.68
N LEU A 387 -17.92 -10.52 21.60
CA LEU A 387 -17.62 -11.90 21.24
C LEU A 387 -18.96 -12.64 21.29
N PRO A 388 -19.32 -13.41 20.25
CA PRO A 388 -20.54 -14.21 20.29
C PRO A 388 -20.49 -15.10 21.53
N ALA A 389 -21.54 -15.03 22.33
CA ALA A 389 -21.71 -15.79 23.55
C ALA A 389 -21.69 -17.30 23.24
N GLU A 390 -20.51 -17.91 23.32
CA GLU A 390 -20.39 -19.25 23.88
C GLU A 390 -20.67 -19.11 25.39
N PRO A 391 -21.64 -19.86 25.95
CA PRO A 391 -22.10 -19.65 27.32
C PRO A 391 -21.14 -20.35 28.30
N GLU A 392 -19.92 -19.85 28.43
CA GLU A 392 -19.11 -20.04 29.64
C GLU A 392 -18.40 -18.73 29.96
N GLU A 393 -18.60 -18.26 31.19
CA GLU A 393 -18.09 -17.04 31.78
C GLU A 393 -16.57 -16.89 31.58
N ARG A 394 -16.15 -16.29 30.47
CA ARG A 394 -14.79 -15.79 30.29
C ARG A 394 -14.83 -14.27 30.34
N GLU A 395 -14.28 -13.74 31.43
CA GLU A 395 -13.89 -12.34 31.54
C GLU A 395 -13.12 -11.89 30.29
N PRO A 396 -13.29 -10.63 29.85
CA PRO A 396 -12.67 -10.16 28.63
C PRO A 396 -11.13 -10.29 28.69
N PRO A 397 -10.47 -10.75 27.60
CA PRO A 397 -9.04 -11.13 27.61
C PRO A 397 -8.05 -9.97 27.81
N TRP A 398 -8.52 -8.74 27.91
CA TRP A 398 -7.69 -7.56 28.17
C TRP A 398 -7.70 -7.14 29.65
N ASP A 399 -8.49 -7.83 30.49
CA ASP A 399 -8.43 -7.62 31.94
C ASP A 399 -7.12 -8.15 32.51
N SER A 400 -6.53 -7.38 33.41
CA SER A 400 -5.11 -7.50 33.79
C SER A 400 -4.71 -8.87 34.37
N ALA A 401 -5.68 -9.67 34.82
CA ALA A 401 -5.51 -11.00 35.40
C ALA A 401 -5.40 -12.15 34.39
N ALA A 402 -5.84 -11.96 33.13
CA ALA A 402 -5.83 -13.00 32.09
C ALA A 402 -4.58 -12.99 31.19
N ARG A 403 -3.58 -12.15 31.49
CA ARG A 403 -2.37 -12.02 30.66
C ARG A 403 -1.53 -13.30 30.75
N GLY A 404 -1.61 -14.12 29.71
CA GLY A 404 -0.61 -15.15 29.46
C GLY A 404 0.81 -14.54 29.42
N PRO A 405 1.86 -15.33 29.69
CA PRO A 405 3.23 -14.86 29.61
C PRO A 405 3.51 -14.33 28.19
N GLY A 406 3.85 -13.04 28.07
CA GLY A 406 4.28 -12.41 26.81
C GLY A 406 3.47 -11.21 26.30
N VAL A 407 2.38 -10.81 26.96
CA VAL A 407 1.62 -9.61 26.53
C VAL A 407 2.36 -8.33 26.97
N LEU A 408 2.92 -7.59 26.01
CA LEU A 408 3.61 -6.32 26.26
C LEU A 408 2.62 -5.26 26.76
N SER A 409 2.97 -4.58 27.85
CA SER A 409 2.20 -3.41 28.32
C SER A 409 2.45 -2.19 27.43
N VAL A 410 1.59 -1.17 27.48
CA VAL A 410 1.83 0.14 26.81
C VAL A 410 3.21 0.70 27.13
N ARG A 411 3.59 0.66 28.41
CA ARG A 411 4.91 1.11 28.88
C ARG A 411 6.03 0.31 28.24
N GLU A 412 5.84 -0.99 28.10
CA GLU A 412 6.82 -1.86 27.47
C GLU A 412 6.94 -1.58 25.97
N LEU A 413 5.82 -1.43 25.24
CA LEU A 413 5.84 -1.06 23.81
C LEU A 413 6.60 0.25 23.56
N ARG A 414 6.35 1.28 24.38
CA ARG A 414 7.08 2.55 24.32
C ARG A 414 8.57 2.39 24.64
N ARG A 415 8.90 1.60 25.67
CA ARG A 415 10.28 1.27 26.03
C ARG A 415 11.01 0.55 24.89
N GLN A 416 10.32 -0.35 24.18
CA GLN A 416 10.88 -1.01 23.00
C GLN A 416 11.15 -0.03 21.85
N ALA A 417 10.22 0.90 21.60
CA ALA A 417 10.42 1.95 20.61
C ALA A 417 11.60 2.89 20.97
N GLU A 418 11.75 3.24 22.25
CA GLU A 418 12.90 4.02 22.76
C GLU A 418 14.22 3.25 22.64
N TRP A 419 14.23 1.96 22.97
CA TRP A 419 15.41 1.11 22.80
C TRP A 419 15.87 1.07 21.33
N LEU A 420 14.96 0.89 20.37
CA LEU A 420 15.29 0.99 18.93
C LEU A 420 15.89 2.35 18.57
N SER A 421 15.29 3.43 19.10
CA SER A 421 15.80 4.79 18.89
C SER A 421 17.21 4.98 19.42
N GLN A 422 17.50 4.50 20.63
CA GLN A 422 18.76 4.75 21.31
C GLN A 422 19.89 3.84 20.81
N GLU A 423 19.62 2.54 20.69
CA GLU A 423 20.67 1.55 20.41
C GLU A 423 20.92 1.36 18.91
N LEU A 424 19.88 1.43 18.08
CA LEU A 424 20.00 1.12 16.65
C LEU A 424 19.95 2.36 15.75
N LEU A 425 19.17 3.38 16.10
CA LEU A 425 18.93 4.55 15.22
C LEU A 425 19.69 5.82 15.63
N ALA A 426 20.06 6.01 16.90
CA ALA A 426 20.77 7.20 17.37
C ALA A 426 22.14 7.40 16.70
N PRO A 427 22.94 6.35 16.41
CA PRO A 427 24.22 6.50 15.70
C PRO A 427 24.10 7.26 14.37
N PHE A 428 22.95 7.16 13.69
CA PHE A 428 22.67 7.86 12.43
C PHE A 428 22.35 9.34 12.61
N SER A 429 21.58 9.64 13.65
CA SER A 429 21.11 11.01 13.91
C SER A 429 22.29 11.93 14.24
N ALA A 430 23.30 11.41 14.94
CA ALA A 430 24.52 12.13 15.31
C ALA A 430 25.48 12.39 14.12
N LEU A 431 25.36 11.64 13.03
CA LEU A 431 26.19 11.81 11.83
C LEU A 431 25.52 12.71 10.80
N SER A 432 24.21 12.61 10.64
CA SER A 432 23.45 13.56 9.80
C SER A 432 23.65 15.01 10.27
N SER A 433 23.74 15.24 11.58
CA SER A 433 23.99 16.57 12.14
C SER A 433 25.43 17.07 11.99
N LYS A 434 26.37 16.22 11.58
CA LYS A 434 27.77 16.58 11.32
C LYS A 434 28.07 16.77 9.83
N ALA A 435 27.21 16.24 8.95
CA ALA A 435 27.35 16.31 7.50
C ALA A 435 26.68 17.56 6.89
N THR A 436 25.72 18.16 7.60
CA THR A 436 25.15 19.48 7.35
C THR A 436 25.94 20.55 8.07
#